data_AF-A0AA35W7R7-F1
#
_entry.id   AF-A0AA35W7R7-F1
#
_cell.length_a   1.000
_cell.length_b   1.000
_cell.length_c   1.000
_cell.angle_alpha   90.00
_cell.angle_beta   90.00
_cell.angle_gamma   90.00
#
_symmetry.space_group_name_H-M   'P 1'
#
loop_
_entity.id
_entity.type
_entity.pdbx_description
1 polymer ?
#
loop_
_entity_poly.entity_id
_entity_poly.type
_entity_poly.pdbx_seq_one_letter_code
_entity_poly.pdbx_strand_id
1 'polypeptide(L)'
;MGNNEWNFTNLLPYFRRIETDTDYGGDDFHGGDGPIVMHRFKRETWLPAQQAFYTAARAAGYPDCPDHNHPDTYGVGPTPLNNPNGIRISTAMGYLDQARHRLNLTIRPNCLVHRLIFEGNRATGVELESGGETFTVEGEEIILSAGAIGSPQILLLSGVGPADHLSSLGIPVVLNKPGVGQNLRDHPGVWVTWRTREGFELDEQPVLDYRYLEEEFDVRRLREAVRVCVDLGNDEAFKDIIQERVSPTDEDMESDEALTAWMRREVTTSQHISCTCKMGTADDPMAVVNQYGKVYGLEGLRIVDASIMPDCIRANTNVTTLAIGEKIADHIKEGK
;
A
#
# COMPACT_ATOMS: atom_id res chain seq x y z
N MET A 1 10.70 -15.15 7.24
CA MET A 1 10.42 -13.91 8.00
C MET A 1 10.58 -14.04 9.52
N GLY A 2 10.73 -15.24 10.10
CA GLY A 2 11.09 -15.42 11.53
C GLY A 2 10.04 -14.98 12.56
N ASN A 3 9.07 -14.16 12.16
CA ASN A 3 7.90 -13.77 12.95
C ASN A 3 6.76 -14.76 12.70
N ASN A 4 6.37 -15.50 13.74
CA ASN A 4 5.37 -16.57 13.60
C ASN A 4 3.92 -16.05 13.64
N GLU A 5 3.73 -14.80 14.10
CA GLU A 5 2.40 -14.18 14.23
C GLU A 5 1.78 -13.74 12.90
N TRP A 6 2.56 -13.61 11.82
CA TRP A 6 2.17 -12.90 10.60
C TRP A 6 2.01 -13.81 9.37
N ASN A 7 1.84 -15.11 9.57
CA ASN A 7 1.47 -16.02 8.49
C ASN A 7 0.01 -15.82 8.06
N PHE A 8 -0.35 -16.31 6.87
CA PHE A 8 -1.69 -16.17 6.31
C PHE A 8 -2.81 -16.61 7.27
N THR A 9 -2.67 -17.80 7.87
CA THR A 9 -3.65 -18.34 8.82
C THR A 9 -3.88 -17.43 10.02
N ASN A 10 -2.83 -16.79 10.53
CA ASN A 10 -2.91 -15.86 11.66
C ASN A 10 -3.40 -14.46 11.26
N LEU A 11 -3.39 -14.12 9.97
CA LEU A 11 -3.91 -12.86 9.45
C LEU A 11 -5.36 -12.95 8.97
N LEU A 12 -5.80 -14.13 8.52
CA LEU A 12 -7.13 -14.36 7.97
C LEU A 12 -8.28 -13.87 8.88
N PRO A 13 -8.27 -14.12 10.21
CA PRO A 13 -9.32 -13.59 11.08
C PRO A 13 -9.43 -12.05 11.07
N TYR A 14 -8.30 -11.36 10.88
CA TYR A 14 -8.26 -9.91 10.81
C TYR A 14 -8.76 -9.39 9.46
N PHE A 15 -8.38 -10.04 8.35
CA PHE A 15 -8.95 -9.73 7.03
C PHE A 15 -10.47 -9.85 7.03
N ARG A 16 -11.00 -10.95 7.58
CA ARG A 16 -12.44 -11.14 7.76
C ARG A 16 -13.06 -10.07 8.64
N ARG A 17 -12.44 -9.68 9.75
CA ARG A 17 -12.99 -8.68 10.68
C ARG A 17 -13.12 -7.28 10.06
N ILE A 18 -12.22 -6.93 9.13
CA ILE A 18 -12.17 -5.60 8.53
C ILE A 18 -13.36 -5.35 7.60
N GLU A 19 -13.85 -6.38 6.93
CA GLU A 19 -14.72 -6.23 5.79
C GLU A 19 -16.17 -6.66 6.03
N THR A 20 -17.07 -5.98 5.32
CA THR A 20 -18.38 -6.52 4.94
C THR A 20 -18.33 -6.74 3.43
N ASP A 21 -18.02 -7.96 2.99
CA ASP A 21 -18.04 -8.31 1.57
C ASP A 21 -19.49 -8.65 1.15
N THR A 22 -20.09 -7.85 0.28
CA THR A 22 -21.49 -8.06 -0.13
C THR A 22 -21.68 -9.19 -1.14
N ASP A 23 -20.60 -9.77 -1.65
CA ASP A 23 -20.63 -10.84 -2.66
C ASP A 23 -20.35 -12.21 -2.07
N TYR A 24 -19.37 -12.29 -1.17
CA TYR A 24 -18.89 -13.54 -0.57
C TYR A 24 -18.94 -13.56 0.97
N GLY A 25 -19.46 -12.50 1.60
CA GLY A 25 -19.46 -12.34 3.04
C GLY A 25 -20.10 -13.52 3.78
N GLY A 26 -19.38 -14.03 4.77
CA GLY A 26 -19.83 -15.13 5.63
C GLY A 26 -19.36 -16.53 5.19
N ASP A 27 -18.52 -16.64 4.15
CA ASP A 27 -17.81 -17.90 3.84
C ASP A 27 -16.60 -18.11 4.79
N ASP A 28 -15.63 -18.97 4.41
CA ASP A 28 -14.41 -19.26 5.20
C ASP A 28 -13.31 -18.19 5.08
N PHE A 29 -13.36 -17.31 4.07
CA PHE A 29 -12.32 -16.31 3.78
C PHE A 29 -12.77 -14.85 3.95
N HIS A 30 -14.07 -14.58 3.88
CA HIS A 30 -14.65 -13.25 3.85
C HIS A 30 -15.46 -12.85 5.08
N GLY A 31 -15.36 -11.56 5.41
CA GLY A 31 -16.14 -10.90 6.45
C GLY A 31 -17.54 -10.52 6.00
N GLY A 32 -18.49 -10.45 6.93
CA GLY A 32 -19.88 -10.07 6.66
C GLY A 32 -20.40 -8.90 7.50
N ASP A 33 -19.62 -8.42 8.46
CA ASP A 33 -20.04 -7.46 9.48
C ASP A 33 -18.96 -6.41 9.82
N GLY A 34 -17.83 -6.44 9.11
CA GLY A 34 -16.73 -5.51 9.30
C GLY A 34 -17.03 -4.08 8.83
N PRO A 35 -16.28 -3.08 9.34
CA PRO A 35 -16.54 -1.67 9.08
C PRO A 35 -16.31 -1.20 7.64
N ILE A 36 -15.57 -1.97 6.83
CA ILE A 36 -15.27 -1.62 5.44
C ILE A 36 -16.15 -2.44 4.51
N VAL A 37 -17.23 -1.82 4.02
CA VAL A 37 -18.11 -2.44 3.04
C VAL A 37 -17.44 -2.45 1.67
N MET A 38 -17.41 -3.61 1.02
CA MET A 38 -16.88 -3.77 -0.34
C MET A 38 -17.83 -4.56 -1.24
N HIS A 39 -17.70 -4.34 -2.54
CA HIS A 39 -18.45 -5.04 -3.57
C HIS A 39 -17.59 -5.24 -4.83
N ARG A 40 -18.04 -6.12 -5.71
CA ARG A 40 -17.54 -6.32 -7.06
C ARG A 40 -18.63 -5.95 -8.06
N PHE A 41 -18.26 -5.25 -9.13
CA PHE A 41 -19.18 -4.99 -10.24
C PHE A 41 -19.62 -6.31 -10.89
N LYS A 42 -20.93 -6.53 -10.94
CA LYS A 42 -21.51 -7.73 -11.55
C LYS A 42 -21.28 -7.72 -13.06
N ARG A 43 -21.14 -8.91 -13.63
CA ARG A 43 -20.77 -9.07 -15.05
C ARG A 43 -21.74 -8.35 -16.00
N GLU A 44 -23.02 -8.37 -15.66
CA GLU A 44 -24.09 -7.68 -16.39
C GLU A 44 -23.97 -6.15 -16.40
N THR A 45 -23.20 -5.56 -15.48
CA THR A 45 -22.95 -4.11 -15.43
C THR A 45 -21.63 -3.72 -16.08
N TRP A 46 -20.85 -4.67 -16.62
CA TRP A 46 -19.56 -4.38 -17.22
C TRP A 46 -19.74 -3.61 -18.53
N LEU A 47 -18.92 -2.57 -18.68
CA LEU A 47 -18.82 -1.80 -19.91
C LEU A 47 -18.24 -2.66 -21.05
N PRO A 48 -18.51 -2.33 -22.33
CA PRO A 48 -17.98 -3.09 -23.47
C PRO A 48 -16.46 -3.32 -23.40
N ALA A 49 -15.68 -2.32 -23.00
CA ALA A 49 -14.23 -2.44 -22.85
C ALA A 49 -13.81 -3.46 -21.77
N GLN A 50 -14.56 -3.54 -20.66
CA GLN A 50 -14.30 -4.51 -19.60
C GLN A 50 -14.65 -5.94 -20.04
N GLN A 51 -15.76 -6.09 -20.78
CA GLN A 51 -16.15 -7.39 -21.35
C GLN A 51 -15.14 -7.87 -22.40
N ALA A 52 -14.64 -6.97 -23.24
CA ALA A 52 -13.60 -7.25 -24.22
C ALA A 52 -12.29 -7.67 -23.54
N PHE A 53 -11.83 -6.91 -22.53
CA PHE A 53 -10.64 -7.25 -21.75
C PHE A 53 -10.75 -8.65 -21.12
N TYR A 54 -11.88 -8.93 -20.48
CA TYR A 54 -12.14 -10.25 -19.92
C TYR A 54 -12.07 -11.33 -21.00
N THR A 55 -12.74 -11.13 -22.15
CA THR A 55 -12.79 -12.11 -23.24
C THR A 55 -11.40 -12.39 -23.80
N ALA A 56 -10.62 -11.35 -24.08
CA ALA A 56 -9.25 -11.45 -24.56
C ALA A 56 -8.36 -12.20 -23.55
N ALA A 57 -8.47 -11.87 -22.26
CA ALA A 57 -7.70 -12.56 -21.22
C ALA A 57 -8.07 -14.04 -21.10
N ARG A 58 -9.35 -14.40 -21.20
CA ARG A 58 -9.77 -15.81 -21.21
C ARG A 58 -9.26 -16.55 -22.46
N ALA A 59 -9.29 -15.91 -23.63
CA ALA A 59 -8.75 -16.47 -24.88
C ALA A 59 -7.24 -16.70 -24.81
N ALA A 60 -6.51 -15.80 -24.14
CA ALA A 60 -5.08 -15.92 -23.86
C ALA A 60 -4.73 -16.99 -22.78
N GLY A 61 -5.73 -17.67 -22.22
CA GLY A 61 -5.54 -18.77 -21.27
C GLY A 61 -5.48 -18.36 -19.79
N TYR A 62 -5.69 -17.08 -19.44
CA TYR A 62 -5.80 -16.66 -18.05
C TYR A 62 -7.09 -17.19 -17.44
N PRO A 63 -7.08 -17.89 -16.29
CA PRO A 63 -8.28 -18.44 -15.68
C PRO A 63 -9.29 -17.37 -15.25
N ASP A 64 -10.52 -17.81 -15.05
CA ASP A 64 -11.56 -16.97 -14.46
C ASP A 64 -11.28 -16.78 -12.97
N CYS A 65 -11.35 -15.53 -12.51
CA CYS A 65 -11.06 -15.13 -11.14
C CYS A 65 -12.24 -14.30 -10.62
N PRO A 66 -13.35 -14.95 -10.22
CA PRO A 66 -14.54 -14.24 -9.75
C PRO A 66 -14.32 -13.58 -8.37
N ASP A 67 -13.27 -14.01 -7.67
CA ASP A 67 -12.80 -13.40 -6.44
C ASP A 67 -11.26 -13.38 -6.40
N HIS A 68 -10.69 -12.18 -6.27
CA HIS A 68 -9.24 -11.98 -6.19
C HIS A 68 -8.69 -12.11 -4.76
N ASN A 69 -9.56 -12.16 -3.75
CA ASN A 69 -9.16 -12.23 -2.34
C ASN A 69 -9.08 -13.68 -1.82
N HIS A 70 -9.71 -14.64 -2.50
CA HIS A 70 -9.59 -16.06 -2.20
C HIS A 70 -8.13 -16.53 -2.40
N PRO A 71 -7.55 -17.30 -1.44
CA PRO A 71 -6.10 -17.56 -1.38
C PRO A 71 -5.51 -18.27 -2.60
N ASP A 72 -6.30 -19.10 -3.28
CA ASP A 72 -5.86 -19.90 -4.43
C ASP A 72 -6.15 -19.27 -5.81
N THR A 73 -6.30 -17.95 -5.87
CA THR A 73 -6.74 -17.23 -7.09
C THR A 73 -5.63 -16.38 -7.73
N TYR A 74 -5.89 -15.77 -8.89
CA TYR A 74 -5.48 -16.41 -10.14
C TYR A 74 -6.27 -15.96 -11.37
N GLY A 75 -5.88 -14.93 -12.11
CA GLY A 75 -6.38 -14.70 -13.47
C GLY A 75 -7.11 -13.38 -13.69
N VAL A 76 -8.27 -13.43 -14.35
CA VAL A 76 -9.05 -12.26 -14.78
C VAL A 76 -10.47 -12.29 -14.21
N GLY A 77 -10.91 -11.16 -13.68
CA GLY A 77 -12.28 -10.97 -13.20
C GLY A 77 -12.44 -9.64 -12.46
N PRO A 78 -13.56 -9.45 -11.75
CA PRO A 78 -13.82 -8.20 -11.07
C PRO A 78 -12.95 -8.05 -9.81
N THR A 79 -12.44 -6.85 -9.59
CA THR A 79 -11.71 -6.51 -8.36
C THR A 79 -12.68 -5.99 -7.30
N PRO A 80 -12.48 -6.34 -6.02
CA PRO A 80 -13.26 -5.80 -4.93
C PRO A 80 -12.94 -4.31 -4.73
N LEU A 81 -13.99 -3.50 -4.51
CA LEU A 81 -13.88 -2.07 -4.29
C LEU A 81 -14.68 -1.66 -3.05
N ASN A 82 -14.07 -0.84 -2.20
CA ASN A 82 -14.71 -0.23 -1.02
C ASN A 82 -15.45 1.07 -1.39
N ASN A 83 -16.28 1.01 -2.44
CA ASN A 83 -17.10 2.13 -2.89
C ASN A 83 -18.58 1.75 -3.16
N PRO A 84 -19.28 1.10 -2.21
CA PRO A 84 -20.68 0.76 -2.37
C PRO A 84 -21.50 1.96 -2.84
N ASN A 85 -22.36 1.74 -3.84
CA ASN A 85 -23.18 2.79 -4.48
C ASN A 85 -22.36 3.96 -5.05
N GLY A 86 -21.10 3.73 -5.43
CA GLY A 86 -20.20 4.75 -5.96
C GLY A 86 -19.62 5.69 -4.91
N ILE A 87 -19.87 5.46 -3.62
CA ILE A 87 -19.39 6.30 -2.52
C ILE A 87 -18.22 5.61 -1.83
N ARG A 88 -17.06 6.25 -1.83
CA ARG A 88 -15.86 5.77 -1.12
C ARG A 88 -16.14 5.55 0.37
N ILE A 89 -15.80 4.37 0.88
CA ILE A 89 -15.73 4.08 2.32
C ILE A 89 -14.27 4.17 2.76
N SER A 90 -13.90 5.29 3.38
CA SER A 90 -12.57 5.49 3.95
C SER A 90 -12.46 4.87 5.35
N THR A 91 -11.25 4.75 5.87
CA THR A 91 -11.00 4.31 7.26
C THR A 91 -11.56 5.32 8.28
N ALA A 92 -11.65 6.60 7.94
CA ALA A 92 -12.31 7.60 8.77
C ALA A 92 -13.81 7.31 8.91
N MET A 93 -14.50 6.99 7.82
CA MET A 93 -15.91 6.60 7.84
C MET A 93 -16.12 5.23 8.51
N GLY A 94 -15.28 4.25 8.17
CA GLY A 94 -15.38 2.89 8.67
C GLY A 94 -15.06 2.77 10.16
N TYR A 95 -14.06 3.49 10.68
CA TYR A 95 -13.60 3.30 12.07
C TYR A 95 -13.82 4.53 12.94
N LEU A 96 -13.37 5.71 12.49
CA LEU A 96 -13.34 6.90 13.35
C LEU A 96 -14.75 7.46 13.58
N ASP A 97 -15.59 7.56 12.55
CA ASP A 97 -16.94 8.10 12.69
C ASP A 97 -17.80 7.22 13.61
N GLN A 98 -17.62 5.90 13.58
CA GLN A 98 -18.26 4.98 14.51
C GLN A 98 -17.81 5.18 15.96
N ALA A 99 -16.57 5.61 16.19
CA ALA A 99 -15.99 5.78 17.53
C ALA A 99 -16.01 7.24 18.04
N ARG A 100 -16.34 8.22 17.19
CA ARG A 100 -16.19 9.66 17.45
C ARG A 100 -16.96 10.15 18.69
N HIS A 101 -18.03 9.45 19.06
CA HIS A 101 -18.85 9.78 20.23
C HIS A 101 -18.24 9.35 21.56
N ARG A 102 -17.15 8.57 21.56
CA ARG A 102 -16.53 8.05 22.78
C ARG A 102 -15.75 9.14 23.51
N LEU A 103 -16.03 9.34 24.80
CA LEU A 103 -15.42 10.39 25.62
C LEU A 103 -13.90 10.24 25.81
N ASN A 104 -13.36 9.04 25.58
CA ASN A 104 -11.93 8.73 25.69
C ASN A 104 -11.18 8.82 24.34
N LEU A 105 -11.81 9.34 23.29
CA LEU A 105 -11.19 9.55 21.98
C LEU A 105 -11.18 11.03 21.61
N THR A 106 -9.99 11.60 21.43
CA THR A 106 -9.81 12.96 20.94
C THR A 106 -9.16 12.93 19.56
N ILE A 107 -9.84 13.48 18.56
CA ILE A 107 -9.32 13.61 17.19
C ILE A 107 -9.03 15.08 16.93
N ARG A 108 -7.77 15.42 16.66
CA ARG A 108 -7.35 16.80 16.36
C ARG A 108 -6.84 16.88 14.92
N PRO A 109 -7.63 17.42 13.97
CA PRO A 109 -7.13 17.69 12.63
C PRO A 109 -6.17 18.88 12.65
N ASN A 110 -5.46 19.11 11.54
CA ASN A 110 -4.54 20.24 11.36
C ASN A 110 -3.42 20.31 12.42
N CYS A 111 -3.00 19.15 12.92
CA CYS A 111 -1.88 18.99 13.84
C CYS A 111 -0.76 18.23 13.12
N LEU A 112 0.30 18.93 12.72
CA LEU A 112 1.46 18.31 12.06
C LEU A 112 2.49 17.92 13.12
N VAL A 113 2.76 16.62 13.27
CA VAL A 113 3.81 16.12 14.15
C VAL A 113 5.17 16.33 13.47
N HIS A 114 6.07 17.04 14.16
CA HIS A 114 7.43 17.31 13.66
C HIS A 114 8.42 16.25 14.12
N ARG A 115 8.35 15.86 15.41
CA ARG A 115 9.25 14.87 16.01
C ARG A 115 8.69 14.28 17.31
N LEU A 116 9.28 13.17 17.72
CA LEU A 116 9.13 12.53 19.02
C LEU A 116 10.00 13.24 20.07
N ILE A 117 9.58 13.11 21.33
CA ILE A 117 10.32 13.56 22.51
C ILE A 117 10.69 12.33 23.32
N PHE A 118 11.94 12.31 23.81
CA PHE A 118 12.51 11.18 24.53
C PHE A 118 13.05 11.58 25.91
N GLU A 119 12.86 10.68 26.87
CA GLU A 119 13.59 10.66 28.14
C GLU A 119 14.41 9.36 28.20
N GLY A 120 15.72 9.47 28.03
CA GLY A 120 16.58 8.30 27.84
C GLY A 120 16.18 7.52 26.58
N ASN A 121 15.78 6.26 26.74
CA ASN A 121 15.32 5.39 25.65
C ASN A 121 13.78 5.33 25.53
N ARG A 122 13.03 6.12 26.31
CA ARG A 122 11.56 6.10 26.30
C ARG A 122 11.00 7.29 25.55
N ALA A 123 10.09 7.04 24.60
CA ALA A 123 9.29 8.08 23.98
C ALA A 123 8.21 8.55 24.96
N THR A 124 8.12 9.86 25.21
CA THR A 124 7.24 10.47 26.23
C THR A 124 6.26 11.49 25.67
N GLY A 125 6.44 11.92 24.43
CA GLY A 125 5.50 12.79 23.75
C GLY A 125 5.88 13.08 22.31
N VAL A 126 5.10 13.96 21.70
CA VAL A 126 5.34 14.49 20.35
C VAL A 126 5.35 16.01 20.39
N GLU A 127 6.28 16.61 19.65
CA GLU A 127 6.25 18.02 19.31
C GLU A 127 5.46 18.17 18.01
N LEU A 128 4.44 19.03 18.04
CA LEU A 128 3.54 19.22 16.91
C LEU A 128 3.18 20.68 16.73
N GLU A 129 2.76 21.04 15.52
CA GLU A 129 2.31 22.37 15.16
C GLU A 129 0.83 22.37 14.79
N SER A 130 0.09 23.36 15.28
CA SER A 130 -1.28 23.64 14.85
C SER A 130 -1.56 25.13 14.91
N GLY A 131 -2.09 25.70 13.82
CA GLY A 131 -2.40 27.13 13.76
C GLY A 131 -1.18 28.05 13.84
N GLY A 132 0.00 27.57 13.44
CA GLY A 132 1.27 28.30 13.51
C GLY A 132 1.95 28.30 14.88
N GLU A 133 1.38 27.59 15.86
CA GLU A 133 1.98 27.42 17.18
C GLU A 133 2.52 25.99 17.35
N THR A 134 3.75 25.88 17.87
CA THR A 134 4.38 24.61 18.21
C THR A 134 4.21 24.32 19.70
N PHE A 135 3.75 23.12 20.04
CA PHE A 135 3.59 22.66 21.41
C PHE A 135 3.82 21.15 21.53
N THR A 136 3.89 20.67 22.77
CA THR A 136 4.10 19.25 23.08
C THR A 136 2.79 18.61 23.56
N VAL A 137 2.57 17.37 23.12
CA VAL A 137 1.56 16.47 23.70
C VAL A 137 2.26 15.24 24.25
N GLU A 138 2.07 14.98 25.54
CA GLU A 138 2.65 13.83 26.24
C GLU A 138 1.79 12.56 26.06
N GLY A 139 2.43 11.40 26.14
CA GLY A 139 1.76 10.10 26.06
C GLY A 139 2.64 8.97 26.60
N GLU A 140 2.01 7.99 27.25
CA GLU A 140 2.70 6.81 27.80
C GLU A 140 3.15 5.81 26.72
N GLU A 141 2.37 5.73 25.63
CA GLU A 141 2.68 4.95 24.44
C GLU A 141 2.32 5.77 23.20
N ILE A 142 3.30 5.95 22.32
CA ILE A 142 3.17 6.68 21.06
C ILE A 142 3.11 5.67 19.93
N ILE A 143 2.11 5.80 19.07
CA ILE A 143 1.90 4.95 17.91
C ILE A 143 2.03 5.80 16.65
N LEU A 144 3.08 5.55 15.87
CA LEU A 144 3.23 6.16 14.55
C LEU A 144 2.40 5.41 13.52
N SER A 145 1.47 6.13 12.90
CA SER A 145 0.66 5.68 11.76
C SER A 145 0.70 6.73 10.64
N ALA A 146 1.86 7.34 10.42
CA ALA A 146 2.09 8.41 9.44
C ALA A 146 2.45 7.88 8.04
N GLY A 147 2.32 6.56 7.83
CA GLY A 147 2.54 5.89 6.56
C GLY A 147 4.02 5.64 6.27
N ALA A 148 4.28 4.94 5.17
CA ALA A 148 5.62 4.53 4.77
C ALA A 148 6.58 5.69 4.43
N ILE A 149 6.09 6.93 4.35
CA ILE A 149 6.93 8.12 4.17
C ILE A 149 7.04 8.90 5.48
N GLY A 150 5.90 9.22 6.11
CA GLY A 150 5.87 10.05 7.30
C GLY A 150 6.48 9.38 8.53
N SER A 151 6.22 8.09 8.75
CA SER A 151 6.74 7.37 9.93
C SER A 151 8.27 7.30 9.99
N PRO A 152 9.01 6.88 8.93
CA PRO A 152 10.47 6.96 8.96
C PRO A 152 10.99 8.40 9.02
N GLN A 153 10.32 9.37 8.39
CA GLN A 153 10.70 10.77 8.46
C GLN A 153 10.64 11.31 9.89
N ILE A 154 9.54 11.05 10.60
CA ILE A 154 9.39 11.45 12.01
C ILE A 154 10.49 10.81 12.86
N LEU A 155 10.79 9.51 12.67
CA LEU A 155 11.91 8.86 13.38
C LEU A 155 13.25 9.55 13.12
N LEU A 156 13.57 9.84 11.85
CA LEU A 156 14.82 10.51 11.46
C LEU A 156 14.93 11.90 12.08
N LEU A 157 13.87 12.71 11.99
CA LEU A 157 13.79 14.05 12.61
C LEU A 157 13.87 14.00 14.15
N SER A 158 13.58 12.83 14.74
CA SER A 158 13.66 12.59 16.18
C SER A 158 14.99 11.98 16.62
N GLY A 159 15.98 11.85 15.72
CA GLY A 159 17.28 11.27 16.04
C GLY A 159 17.33 9.75 16.05
N VAL A 160 16.36 9.06 15.46
CA VAL A 160 16.29 7.60 15.37
C VAL A 160 16.48 7.17 13.91
N GLY A 161 17.65 6.60 13.59
CA GLY A 161 18.00 6.22 12.21
C GLY A 161 19.48 5.98 11.98
N PRO A 162 19.96 5.90 10.72
CA PRO A 162 21.37 5.70 10.43
C PRO A 162 22.23 6.85 11.00
N ALA A 163 23.12 6.54 11.94
CA ALA A 163 23.86 7.57 12.71
C ALA A 163 24.66 8.54 11.82
N ASP A 164 25.30 8.05 10.76
CA ASP A 164 26.08 8.88 9.83
C ASP A 164 25.19 9.86 9.06
N HIS A 165 24.01 9.41 8.62
CA HIS A 165 23.04 10.25 7.93
C HIS A 165 22.50 11.35 8.85
N LEU A 166 22.09 10.99 10.08
CA LEU A 166 21.63 11.96 11.08
C LEU A 166 22.71 12.99 11.42
N SER A 167 23.94 12.52 11.66
CA SER A 167 25.08 13.38 11.97
C SER A 167 25.41 14.34 10.83
N SER A 168 25.28 13.90 9.57
CA SER A 168 25.50 14.74 8.39
C SER A 168 24.51 15.91 8.29
N LEU A 169 23.35 15.80 8.93
CA LEU A 169 22.30 16.82 8.99
C LEU A 169 22.31 17.61 10.30
N GLY A 170 23.27 17.36 11.20
CA GLY A 170 23.35 17.99 12.51
C GLY A 170 22.27 17.56 13.49
N ILE A 171 21.61 16.42 13.24
CA ILE A 171 20.56 15.87 14.12
C ILE A 171 21.23 15.01 15.21
N PRO A 172 21.00 15.30 16.51
CA PRO A 172 21.52 14.47 17.59
C PRO A 172 20.99 13.04 17.49
N VAL A 173 21.88 12.05 17.59
CA VAL A 173 21.50 10.64 17.53
C VAL A 173 20.97 10.19 18.89
N VAL A 174 19.69 9.86 18.93
CA VAL A 174 19.02 9.18 20.06
C VAL A 174 19.26 7.68 19.97
N LEU A 175 19.08 7.10 18.78
CA LEU A 175 19.32 5.67 18.53
C LEU A 175 19.85 5.47 17.11
N ASN A 176 21.01 4.82 17.00
CA ASN A 176 21.50 4.33 15.70
C ASN A 176 20.65 3.13 15.26
N LYS A 177 19.79 3.34 14.27
CA LYS A 177 18.94 2.30 13.70
C LYS A 177 19.03 2.31 12.17
N PRO A 178 19.97 1.56 11.57
CA PRO A 178 20.29 1.68 10.15
C PRO A 178 19.14 1.27 9.22
N GLY A 179 18.16 0.50 9.70
CA GLY A 179 16.99 0.11 8.91
C GLY A 179 15.94 1.20 8.68
N VAL A 180 15.96 2.30 9.44
CA VAL A 180 14.94 3.37 9.32
C VAL A 180 15.08 4.07 7.97
N GLY A 181 13.98 4.16 7.23
CA GLY A 181 13.92 4.76 5.90
C GLY A 181 14.54 3.89 4.79
N GLN A 182 15.01 2.68 5.12
CA GLN A 182 15.58 1.75 4.15
C GLN A 182 14.53 0.74 3.69
N ASN A 183 14.84 -0.06 2.66
CA ASN A 183 13.93 -1.07 2.12
C ASN A 183 12.58 -0.48 1.68
N LEU A 184 12.56 0.76 1.18
CA LEU A 184 11.37 1.31 0.52
C LEU A 184 11.00 0.40 -0.65
N ARG A 185 9.76 -0.07 -0.67
CA ARG A 185 9.21 -0.85 -1.79
C ARG A 185 7.90 -0.26 -2.26
N ASP A 186 7.64 -0.41 -3.54
CA ASP A 186 6.41 0.00 -4.21
C ASP A 186 6.16 -0.93 -5.40
N HIS A 187 4.98 -0.85 -6.00
CA HIS A 187 4.66 -1.52 -7.25
C HIS A 187 4.90 -0.57 -8.42
N PRO A 188 5.99 -0.74 -9.20
CA PRO A 188 6.19 0.06 -10.42
C PRO A 188 5.12 -0.30 -11.46
N GLY A 189 4.55 0.71 -12.11
CA GLY A 189 3.59 0.55 -13.20
C GLY A 189 4.04 1.32 -14.44
N VAL A 190 3.59 0.87 -15.61
CA VAL A 190 3.64 1.63 -16.87
C VAL A 190 2.26 1.58 -17.50
N TRP A 191 1.86 2.66 -18.17
CA TRP A 191 0.59 2.72 -18.88
C TRP A 191 0.80 2.37 -20.34
N VAL A 192 0.10 1.32 -20.82
CA VAL A 192 -0.08 1.09 -22.24
C VAL A 192 -1.32 1.87 -22.67
N THR A 193 -1.12 2.91 -23.45
CA THR A 193 -2.16 3.88 -23.81
C THR A 193 -2.69 3.58 -25.20
N TRP A 194 -4.02 3.59 -25.34
CA TRP A 194 -4.73 3.30 -26.59
C TRP A 194 -5.68 4.45 -26.91
N ARG A 195 -5.86 4.76 -28.21
CA ARG A 195 -6.82 5.76 -28.66
C ARG A 195 -8.17 5.08 -28.86
N THR A 196 -9.19 5.58 -28.18
CA THR A 196 -10.58 5.20 -28.43
C THR A 196 -11.09 5.85 -29.71
N ARG A 197 -12.11 5.25 -30.35
CA ARG A 197 -12.85 5.90 -31.46
C ARG A 197 -13.49 7.22 -30.99
N GLU A 198 -13.79 8.13 -31.93
CA GLU A 198 -14.40 9.44 -31.62
C GLU A 198 -15.66 9.33 -30.73
N GLY A 199 -15.72 10.13 -29.64
CA GLY A 199 -16.88 10.26 -28.75
C GLY A 199 -16.72 9.79 -27.30
N PHE A 200 -15.50 9.50 -26.82
CA PHE A 200 -15.21 9.01 -25.46
C PHE A 200 -14.25 9.99 -24.73
N GLU A 201 -14.62 10.52 -23.54
CA GLU A 201 -13.82 11.53 -22.79
C GLU A 201 -12.92 10.90 -21.69
N LEU A 202 -11.72 11.46 -21.48
CA LEU A 202 -10.74 11.07 -20.44
C LEU A 202 -9.99 12.31 -19.87
N ASP A 203 -9.53 12.21 -18.62
CA ASP A 203 -8.89 13.28 -17.81
C ASP A 203 -7.35 13.07 -17.67
N GLU A 204 -6.54 14.14 -17.61
CA GLU A 204 -5.06 14.08 -17.51
C GLU A 204 -4.50 14.43 -16.10
N GLN A 205 -3.30 13.92 -15.76
CA GLN A 205 -2.60 14.12 -14.46
C GLN A 205 -1.06 14.25 -14.61
N PRO A 206 -0.34 14.86 -13.64
CA PRO A 206 1.09 15.21 -13.72
C PRO A 206 2.10 14.13 -13.25
N VAL A 207 3.41 14.39 -13.45
CA VAL A 207 4.57 13.46 -13.30
C VAL A 207 5.40 13.70 -12.01
N LEU A 208 5.93 12.61 -11.40
CA LEU A 208 6.80 12.57 -10.20
C LEU A 208 7.93 11.50 -10.37
N ASP A 209 9.09 11.64 -9.69
CA ASP A 209 10.27 10.74 -9.79
C ASP A 209 10.46 9.84 -8.55
N TYR A 210 10.54 8.52 -8.75
CA TYR A 210 10.51 7.46 -7.73
C TYR A 210 11.70 6.48 -7.78
N ARG A 211 12.66 6.64 -8.70
CA ARG A 211 13.78 5.70 -8.93
C ARG A 211 13.37 4.26 -9.32
N TYR A 212 12.35 4.09 -10.14
CA TYR A 212 11.96 2.77 -10.64
C TYR A 212 12.98 2.17 -11.62
N LEU A 213 12.95 0.83 -11.76
CA LEU A 213 13.72 0.06 -12.75
C LEU A 213 15.24 0.07 -12.54
N GLU A 214 15.67 0.21 -11.28
CA GLU A 214 17.07 0.07 -10.87
C GLU A 214 17.55 -1.39 -10.93
N GLU A 215 16.68 -2.35 -10.60
CA GLU A 215 16.98 -3.79 -10.61
C GLU A 215 16.55 -4.46 -11.94
N GLU A 216 17.42 -5.32 -12.50
CA GLU A 216 17.17 -6.00 -13.78
C GLU A 216 15.94 -6.94 -13.74
N PHE A 217 15.63 -7.48 -12.56
CA PHE A 217 14.43 -8.28 -12.38
C PHE A 217 13.15 -7.48 -12.69
N ASP A 218 13.09 -6.23 -12.23
CA ASP A 218 11.94 -5.34 -12.42
C ASP A 218 11.81 -4.95 -13.90
N VAL A 219 12.94 -4.64 -14.55
CA VAL A 219 13.02 -4.37 -15.99
C VAL A 219 12.46 -5.55 -16.79
N ARG A 220 12.88 -6.78 -16.49
CA ARG A 220 12.41 -7.97 -17.21
C ARG A 220 10.91 -8.21 -17.01
N ARG A 221 10.43 -8.18 -15.76
CA ARG A 221 9.02 -8.43 -15.44
C ARG A 221 8.09 -7.38 -16.05
N LEU A 222 8.52 -6.13 -16.09
CA LEU A 222 7.72 -5.06 -16.67
C LEU A 222 7.66 -5.16 -18.21
N ARG A 223 8.75 -5.54 -18.88
CA ARG A 223 8.74 -5.86 -20.33
C ARG A 223 7.74 -6.97 -20.66
N GLU A 224 7.77 -8.05 -19.90
CA GLU A 224 6.82 -9.15 -20.04
C GLU A 224 5.37 -8.66 -19.89
N ALA A 225 5.10 -7.84 -18.88
CA ALA A 225 3.77 -7.27 -18.65
C ALA A 225 3.32 -6.37 -19.82
N VAL A 226 4.20 -5.51 -20.35
CA VAL A 226 3.88 -4.65 -21.50
C VAL A 226 3.53 -5.49 -22.73
N ARG A 227 4.31 -6.52 -23.03
CA ARG A 227 4.02 -7.45 -24.15
C ARG A 227 2.67 -8.12 -23.99
N VAL A 228 2.35 -8.63 -22.80
CA VAL A 228 1.04 -9.20 -22.50
C VAL A 228 -0.07 -8.18 -22.73
N CYS A 229 0.08 -6.93 -22.27
CA CYS A 229 -0.91 -5.88 -22.49
C CYS A 229 -1.12 -5.57 -23.99
N VAL A 230 -0.04 -5.55 -24.79
CA VAL A 230 -0.12 -5.34 -26.24
C VAL A 230 -0.82 -6.50 -26.93
N ASP A 231 -0.46 -7.74 -26.58
CA ASP A 231 -1.09 -8.94 -27.13
C ASP A 231 -2.59 -8.99 -26.82
N LEU A 232 -2.98 -8.65 -25.58
CA LEU A 232 -4.38 -8.57 -25.18
C LEU A 232 -5.14 -7.46 -25.92
N GLY A 233 -4.53 -6.29 -26.12
CA GLY A 233 -5.16 -5.18 -26.86
C GLY A 233 -5.34 -5.46 -28.36
N ASN A 234 -4.55 -6.36 -28.93
CA ASN A 234 -4.65 -6.79 -30.33
C ASN A 234 -5.66 -7.94 -30.55
N ASP A 235 -6.24 -8.48 -29.48
CA ASP A 235 -7.25 -9.54 -29.60
C ASP A 235 -8.50 -9.06 -30.35
N GLU A 236 -9.13 -9.97 -31.10
CA GLU A 236 -10.32 -9.71 -31.90
C GLU A 236 -11.47 -9.11 -31.07
N ALA A 237 -11.54 -9.41 -29.77
CA ALA A 237 -12.52 -8.85 -28.85
C ALA A 237 -12.47 -7.31 -28.76
N PHE A 238 -11.33 -6.69 -29.08
CA PHE A 238 -11.13 -5.24 -29.04
C PHE A 238 -11.32 -4.54 -30.39
N LYS A 239 -11.56 -5.25 -31.51
CA LYS A 239 -11.59 -4.65 -32.86
C LYS A 239 -12.57 -3.47 -33.00
N ASP A 240 -13.67 -3.52 -32.26
CA ASP A 240 -14.74 -2.52 -32.32
C ASP A 240 -14.57 -1.40 -31.29
N ILE A 241 -13.56 -1.50 -30.44
CA ILE A 241 -13.30 -0.62 -29.29
C ILE A 241 -12.00 0.18 -29.49
N ILE A 242 -10.90 -0.51 -29.79
CA ILE A 242 -9.58 0.08 -29.96
C ILE A 242 -9.43 0.52 -31.43
N GLN A 243 -9.02 1.77 -31.64
CA GLN A 243 -8.64 2.24 -32.98
C GLN A 243 -7.19 1.86 -33.27
N GLU A 244 -6.28 2.24 -32.38
CA GLU A 244 -4.84 1.95 -32.49
C GLU A 244 -4.15 2.06 -31.12
N ARG A 245 -2.98 1.43 -31.02
CA ARG A 245 -2.06 1.58 -29.89
C ARG A 245 -1.34 2.93 -30.01
N VAL A 246 -1.38 3.73 -28.95
CA VAL A 246 -0.72 5.04 -28.91
C VAL A 246 0.67 4.94 -28.28
N SER A 247 0.79 4.19 -27.19
CA SER A 247 2.04 4.02 -26.43
C SER A 247 2.06 2.63 -25.75
N PRO A 248 3.18 1.88 -25.76
CA PRO A 248 4.39 2.15 -26.55
C PRO A 248 4.08 2.25 -28.04
N THR A 249 4.96 2.84 -28.83
CA THR A 249 4.87 2.82 -30.30
C THR A 249 5.36 1.49 -30.87
N ASP A 250 5.31 1.29 -32.18
CA ASP A 250 5.93 0.12 -32.83
C ASP A 250 7.47 0.18 -32.72
N GLU A 251 8.06 1.38 -32.80
CA GLU A 251 9.49 1.62 -32.57
C GLU A 251 9.87 1.27 -31.12
N ASP A 252 9.07 1.68 -30.12
CA ASP A 252 9.31 1.31 -28.72
C ASP A 252 9.21 -0.22 -28.49
N MET A 253 8.55 -0.98 -29.37
CA MET A 253 8.40 -2.45 -29.25
C MET A 253 9.42 -3.24 -30.09
N GLU A 254 10.24 -2.58 -30.90
CA GLU A 254 11.08 -3.26 -31.91
C GLU A 254 12.21 -4.10 -31.28
N SER A 255 12.63 -3.75 -30.07
CA SER A 255 13.72 -4.40 -29.33
C SER A 255 13.53 -4.29 -27.82
N ASP A 256 14.23 -5.15 -27.07
CA ASP A 256 14.25 -5.08 -25.61
C ASP A 256 14.88 -3.77 -25.11
N GLU A 257 15.87 -3.25 -25.84
CA GLU A 257 16.56 -2.00 -25.56
C GLU A 257 15.62 -0.80 -25.74
N ALA A 258 14.91 -0.73 -26.87
CA ALA A 258 13.92 0.33 -27.13
C ALA A 258 12.79 0.30 -26.10
N LEU A 259 12.27 -0.90 -25.80
CA LEU A 259 11.21 -1.06 -24.80
C LEU A 259 11.67 -0.64 -23.40
N THR A 260 12.92 -0.95 -23.04
CA THR A 260 13.50 -0.51 -21.76
C THR A 260 13.67 1.01 -21.69
N ALA A 261 14.08 1.64 -22.79
CA ALA A 261 14.18 3.10 -22.87
C ALA A 261 12.80 3.77 -22.72
N TRP A 262 11.78 3.21 -23.36
CA TRP A 262 10.39 3.65 -23.18
C TRP A 262 9.91 3.49 -21.74
N MET A 263 10.09 2.30 -21.13
CA MET A 263 9.66 2.06 -19.75
C MET A 263 10.29 3.04 -18.77
N ARG A 264 11.58 3.35 -18.92
CA ARG A 264 12.28 4.33 -18.04
C ARG A 264 11.70 5.75 -18.15
N ARG A 265 11.10 6.10 -19.28
CA ARG A 265 10.44 7.40 -19.49
C ARG A 265 9.01 7.43 -18.91
N GLU A 266 8.29 6.31 -19.01
CA GLU A 266 6.86 6.24 -18.68
C GLU A 266 6.55 5.62 -17.31
N VAL A 267 7.54 5.02 -16.65
CA VAL A 267 7.33 4.32 -15.38
C VAL A 267 6.82 5.26 -14.30
N THR A 268 5.80 4.82 -13.57
CA THR A 268 5.10 5.60 -12.56
C THR A 268 4.68 4.73 -11.38
N THR A 269 4.15 5.38 -10.34
CA THR A 269 3.79 4.74 -9.08
C THR A 269 2.40 4.10 -9.13
N SER A 270 2.26 2.94 -8.50
CA SER A 270 0.93 2.41 -8.13
C SER A 270 0.45 2.92 -6.77
N GLN A 271 1.21 3.83 -6.13
CA GLN A 271 0.95 4.43 -4.82
C GLN A 271 0.90 3.39 -3.68
N HIS A 272 1.77 2.38 -3.72
CA HIS A 272 1.84 1.26 -2.78
C HIS A 272 3.12 1.26 -1.92
N ILE A 273 3.63 2.45 -1.62
CA ILE A 273 4.86 2.65 -0.85
C ILE A 273 4.74 1.98 0.52
N SER A 274 5.72 1.14 0.86
CA SER A 274 5.74 0.32 2.07
C SER A 274 7.18 0.03 2.53
N CYS A 275 7.30 -0.69 3.64
CA CYS A 275 8.52 -1.38 4.09
C CYS A 275 9.68 -0.54 4.66
N THR A 276 9.52 0.79 4.75
CA THR A 276 10.54 1.74 5.19
C THR A 276 10.94 1.65 6.68
N CYS A 277 10.17 0.93 7.49
CA CYS A 277 10.46 0.62 8.88
C CYS A 277 10.25 -0.87 9.14
N LYS A 278 10.81 -1.72 8.27
CA LYS A 278 10.46 -3.13 8.18
C LYS A 278 10.43 -3.85 9.54
N MET A 279 9.42 -4.69 9.70
CA MET A 279 9.33 -5.65 10.80
C MET A 279 10.32 -6.80 10.58
N GLY A 280 10.94 -7.29 11.65
CA GLY A 280 11.82 -8.46 11.58
C GLY A 280 12.20 -8.99 12.95
N THR A 281 13.00 -10.05 12.96
CA THR A 281 13.51 -10.68 14.17
C THR A 281 14.59 -9.84 14.83
N ALA A 282 14.89 -10.10 16.11
CA ALA A 282 15.84 -9.30 16.88
C ALA A 282 17.29 -9.41 16.38
N ASP A 283 17.62 -10.48 15.65
CA ASP A 283 18.92 -10.73 15.02
C ASP A 283 19.04 -10.11 13.63
N ASP A 284 17.96 -9.57 13.05
CA ASP A 284 18.00 -8.82 11.80
C ASP A 284 18.46 -7.38 12.05
N PRO A 285 19.69 -6.99 11.64
CA PRO A 285 20.22 -5.66 11.92
C PRO A 285 19.43 -4.54 11.22
N MET A 286 18.65 -4.88 10.19
CA MET A 286 17.85 -3.94 9.41
C MET A 286 16.38 -3.89 9.87
N ALA A 287 15.95 -4.75 10.79
CA ALA A 287 14.59 -4.71 11.32
C ALA A 287 14.40 -3.50 12.24
N VAL A 288 13.39 -2.66 11.97
CA VAL A 288 13.08 -1.48 12.80
C VAL A 288 12.16 -1.85 13.96
N VAL A 289 11.14 -2.66 13.69
CA VAL A 289 10.15 -3.08 14.70
C VAL A 289 10.12 -4.59 14.89
N ASN A 290 9.71 -5.03 16.08
CA ASN A 290 9.39 -6.42 16.35
C ASN A 290 7.98 -6.80 15.84
N GLN A 291 7.58 -8.06 16.01
CA GLN A 291 6.28 -8.58 15.57
C GLN A 291 5.05 -7.94 16.24
N TYR A 292 5.25 -7.08 17.24
CA TYR A 292 4.20 -6.33 17.94
C TYR A 292 4.20 -4.84 17.55
N GLY A 293 4.99 -4.44 16.55
CA GLY A 293 5.14 -3.05 16.10
C GLY A 293 6.04 -2.20 16.99
N LYS A 294 6.63 -2.75 18.07
CA LYS A 294 7.51 -2.00 18.98
C LYS A 294 8.85 -1.72 18.32
N VAL A 295 9.32 -0.48 18.40
CA VAL A 295 10.62 -0.08 17.84
C VAL A 295 11.75 -0.68 18.69
N TYR A 296 12.65 -1.42 18.06
CA TYR A 296 13.78 -2.03 18.77
C TYR A 296 14.68 -0.97 19.41
N GLY A 297 15.01 -1.17 20.68
CA GLY A 297 15.89 -0.26 21.44
C GLY A 297 15.19 0.92 22.09
N LEU A 298 13.88 1.09 21.86
CA LEU A 298 13.08 2.17 22.46
C LEU A 298 11.88 1.61 23.24
N GLU A 299 11.48 2.36 24.26
CA GLU A 299 10.29 2.08 25.06
C GLU A 299 9.19 3.10 24.74
N GLY A 300 7.92 2.69 24.89
CA GLY A 300 6.78 3.59 24.67
C GLY A 300 6.55 3.99 23.20
N LEU A 301 7.13 3.27 22.24
CA LEU A 301 7.01 3.60 20.81
C LEU A 301 6.67 2.39 19.94
N ARG A 302 5.61 2.53 19.14
CA ARG A 302 5.26 1.60 18.06
C ARG A 302 5.13 2.28 16.72
N ILE A 303 5.22 1.48 15.66
CA ILE A 303 4.83 1.85 14.31
C ILE A 303 3.75 0.87 13.85
N VAL A 304 2.63 1.40 13.38
CA VAL A 304 1.44 0.64 12.97
C VAL A 304 0.90 1.26 11.68
N ASP A 305 1.57 0.93 10.57
CA ASP A 305 1.20 1.32 9.21
C ASP A 305 1.96 0.46 8.18
N ALA A 306 1.86 0.80 6.89
CA ALA A 306 2.52 0.08 5.80
C ALA A 306 4.06 0.09 5.86
N SER A 307 4.69 0.99 6.63
CA SER A 307 6.15 1.02 6.78
C SER A 307 6.70 -0.25 7.40
N ILE A 308 5.91 -0.94 8.23
CA ILE A 308 6.39 -2.15 8.94
C ILE A 308 6.33 -3.41 8.09
N MET A 309 5.74 -3.35 6.89
CA MET A 309 5.73 -4.48 5.99
C MET A 309 7.19 -4.94 5.73
N PRO A 310 7.50 -6.24 5.83
CA PRO A 310 8.86 -6.71 5.55
C PRO A 310 9.17 -6.75 4.05
N ASP A 311 8.14 -6.95 3.23
CA ASP A 311 8.19 -6.94 1.78
C ASP A 311 6.88 -6.38 1.22
N CYS A 312 6.90 -5.89 -0.01
CA CYS A 312 5.71 -5.48 -0.73
C CYS A 312 4.86 -6.71 -1.03
N ILE A 313 3.59 -6.65 -0.65
CA ILE A 313 2.65 -7.75 -0.86
C ILE A 313 2.17 -7.80 -2.31
N ARG A 314 1.72 -8.95 -2.79
CA ARG A 314 1.11 -9.08 -4.13
C ARG A 314 -0.35 -8.60 -4.18
N ALA A 315 -0.60 -7.40 -3.66
CA ALA A 315 -1.92 -6.76 -3.60
C ALA A 315 -1.77 -5.24 -3.40
N ASN A 316 -2.84 -4.48 -3.60
CA ASN A 316 -2.91 -3.10 -3.12
C ASN A 316 -2.76 -3.07 -1.58
N THR A 317 -2.00 -2.10 -1.05
CA THR A 317 -1.52 -2.14 0.34
C THR A 317 -2.56 -1.79 1.41
N ASN A 318 -3.71 -1.21 1.03
CA ASN A 318 -4.68 -0.66 1.98
C ASN A 318 -5.27 -1.72 2.94
N VAL A 319 -5.74 -2.85 2.41
CA VAL A 319 -6.38 -3.91 3.23
C VAL A 319 -5.39 -4.56 4.19
N THR A 320 -4.15 -4.79 3.75
CA THR A 320 -3.11 -5.32 4.64
C THR A 320 -2.67 -4.31 5.68
N THR A 321 -2.68 -3.01 5.36
CA THR A 321 -2.43 -1.95 6.36
C THR A 321 -3.51 -1.94 7.44
N LEU A 322 -4.78 -2.14 7.06
CA LEU A 322 -5.87 -2.32 8.01
C LEU A 322 -5.68 -3.58 8.88
N ALA A 323 -5.27 -4.70 8.29
CA ALA A 323 -4.98 -5.93 9.05
C ALA A 323 -3.83 -5.76 10.05
N ILE A 324 -2.80 -5.00 9.68
CA ILE A 324 -1.73 -4.59 10.60
C ILE A 324 -2.32 -3.81 11.80
N GLY A 325 -3.17 -2.81 11.53
CA GLY A 325 -3.83 -2.01 12.55
C GLY A 325 -4.68 -2.85 13.50
N GLU A 326 -5.53 -3.71 12.96
CA GLU A 326 -6.41 -4.59 13.71
C GLU A 326 -5.65 -5.60 14.59
N LYS A 327 -4.61 -6.23 14.03
CA LYS A 327 -3.81 -7.20 14.77
C LYS A 327 -2.98 -6.56 15.87
N ILE A 328 -2.34 -5.43 15.61
CA ILE A 328 -1.54 -4.74 16.65
C ILE A 328 -2.45 -4.13 17.71
N ALA A 329 -3.65 -3.66 17.37
CA ALA A 329 -4.62 -3.22 18.36
C ALA A 329 -4.98 -4.33 19.37
N ASP A 330 -5.13 -5.57 18.92
CA ASP A 330 -5.36 -6.69 19.85
C ASP A 330 -4.12 -7.04 20.66
N HIS A 331 -2.92 -7.01 20.06
CA HIS A 331 -1.67 -7.18 20.81
C HIS A 331 -1.53 -6.14 21.94
N ILE A 332 -1.92 -4.88 21.70
CA ILE A 332 -1.91 -3.82 22.72
C ILE A 332 -2.88 -4.17 23.86
N LYS A 333 -4.11 -4.61 23.55
CA LYS A 333 -5.09 -5.05 24.56
C LYS A 333 -4.61 -6.25 25.37
N GLU A 334 -3.81 -7.12 24.76
CA GLU A 334 -3.18 -8.28 25.39
C GLU A 334 -1.92 -7.90 26.20
N GLY A 335 -1.50 -6.64 26.18
CA GLY A 335 -0.30 -6.15 26.89
C GLY A 335 1.03 -6.57 26.25
N LYS A 336 1.04 -6.96 24.97
CA LYS A 336 2.23 -7.45 24.26
C LYS A 336 3.18 -6.38 23.79
#